data_AF-A0ABD3IV16-F1
#
_entry.id   AF-A0ABD3IV16-F1
#
_cell.length_a   1.000
_cell.length_b   1.000
_cell.length_c   1.000
_cell.angle_alpha   90.00
_cell.angle_beta   90.00
_cell.angle_gamma   90.00
#
_symmetry.space_group_name_H-M   'P 1'
#
loop_
_entity.id
_entity.type
_entity.pdbx_description
1 polymer ?
#
loop_
_entity_poly.entity_id
_entity_poly.type
_entity_poly.pdbx_seq_one_letter_code
_entity_poly.pdbx_strand_id
1 'polypeptide(L)'
;MPQTVKGGYWFPDSGITASDIDSTLFTHLFCPFADLDASTNQVVTLLSIGGGSSNVTDFAAIASQSSFRKSFIDSSIALARSNGFHDLDLDWEYPDTDEKMTSLGLLLHKWQTAAAAEGAS
;
A
#
# COMPACT_ATOMS: atom_id res chain seq x y z
N MET A 1 -13.98 -19.53 20.54
CA MET A 1 -14.91 -19.58 19.39
C MET A 1 -14.33 -18.69 18.29
N PRO A 2 -14.32 -19.10 17.01
CA PRO A 2 -13.82 -18.22 15.95
C PRO A 2 -14.71 -16.98 15.85
N GLN A 3 -14.11 -15.79 15.83
CA GLN A 3 -14.84 -14.54 15.59
C GLN A 3 -15.26 -14.45 14.12
N THR A 4 -16.49 -14.02 13.88
CA THR A 4 -17.01 -13.80 12.53
C THR A 4 -16.57 -12.42 12.03
N VAL A 5 -15.99 -12.38 10.82
CA VAL A 5 -15.59 -11.13 10.18
C VAL A 5 -16.78 -10.51 9.42
N LYS A 6 -17.08 -9.25 9.70
CA LYS A 6 -18.02 -8.40 8.96
C LYS A 6 -17.25 -7.17 8.48
N GLY A 7 -16.77 -7.22 7.24
CA GLY A 7 -15.95 -6.20 6.60
C GLY A 7 -16.76 -5.18 5.82
N GLY A 8 -16.31 -3.92 5.77
CA GLY A 8 -16.86 -2.87 4.89
C GLY A 8 -15.76 -1.96 4.37
N TYR A 9 -15.91 -1.47 3.13
CA TYR A 9 -15.02 -0.50 2.49
C TYR A 9 -15.62 0.90 2.56
N TRP A 10 -14.82 1.90 2.93
CA TRP A 10 -15.22 3.30 2.91
C TRP A 10 -14.24 4.15 2.08
N PHE A 11 -14.79 5.12 1.34
CA PHE A 11 -14.04 6.03 0.49
C PHE A 11 -14.40 7.48 0.82
N PRO A 12 -13.44 8.43 0.85
CA PRO A 12 -13.71 9.84 1.13
C PRO A 12 -14.67 10.52 0.15
N ASP A 13 -14.77 10.02 -1.08
CA ASP A 13 -15.66 10.50 -2.14
C ASP A 13 -17.02 9.78 -2.16
N SER A 14 -17.27 8.84 -1.24
CA SER A 14 -18.55 8.13 -1.11
C SER A 14 -19.75 9.03 -0.75
N GLY A 15 -19.49 10.28 -0.36
CA GLY A 15 -20.51 11.22 0.11
C GLY A 15 -20.98 10.95 1.55
N ILE A 16 -20.38 9.99 2.25
CA ILE A 16 -20.61 9.69 3.67
C ILE A 16 -19.36 10.09 4.44
N THR A 17 -19.49 10.96 5.44
CA THR A 17 -18.35 11.29 6.31
C THR A 17 -17.95 10.05 7.11
N ALA A 18 -16.66 9.83 7.35
CA ALA A 18 -16.20 8.70 8.17
C ALA A 18 -16.86 8.67 9.57
N SER A 19 -17.17 9.84 10.13
CA SER A 19 -17.88 9.98 11.41
C SER A 19 -19.31 9.45 11.40
N ASP A 20 -19.92 9.32 10.22
CA ASP A 20 -21.32 8.93 10.03
C ASP A 20 -21.47 7.41 9.82
N ILE A 21 -20.35 6.67 9.82
CA ILE A 21 -20.35 5.21 9.69
C ILE A 21 -20.76 4.59 11.03
N ASP A 22 -21.84 3.81 11.03
CA ASP A 22 -22.23 2.98 12.17
C ASP A 22 -21.26 1.79 12.32
N SER A 23 -20.23 2.00 13.14
CA SER A 23 -19.19 0.99 13.40
C SER A 23 -19.72 -0.26 14.12
N THR A 24 -20.92 -0.23 14.71
CA THR A 24 -21.50 -1.40 15.41
C THR A 24 -21.92 -2.52 14.46
N LEU A 25 -22.04 -2.21 13.17
CA LEU A 25 -22.43 -3.16 12.12
C LEU A 25 -21.24 -3.99 11.60
N PHE A 26 -20.03 -3.52 11.85
CA PHE A 26 -18.80 -4.09 11.31
C PHE A 26 -17.95 -4.65 12.44
N THR A 27 -17.18 -5.70 12.15
CA THR A 27 -16.07 -6.09 13.01
C THR A 27 -14.74 -5.54 12.51
N HIS A 28 -14.67 -5.17 11.22
CA HIS A 28 -13.51 -4.58 10.56
C HIS A 28 -13.99 -3.57 9.50
N LEU A 29 -13.45 -2.35 9.52
CA LEU A 29 -13.68 -1.35 8.48
C LEU A 29 -12.35 -1.11 7.78
N PHE A 30 -12.34 -1.23 6.46
CA PHE A 30 -11.20 -0.97 5.62
C PHE A 30 -11.43 0.39 4.96
N CYS A 31 -10.48 1.31 5.12
CA CYS A 31 -10.48 2.58 4.42
C CYS A 31 -9.36 2.50 3.37
N PRO A 32 -9.58 2.12 2.12
CA PRO A 32 -8.52 2.23 1.12
C PRO A 32 -8.26 3.72 0.84
N PHE A 33 -7.05 4.26 0.96
CA PHE A 33 -5.76 3.62 1.31
C PHE A 33 -5.19 4.16 2.63
N ALA A 34 -6.02 4.25 3.67
CA ALA A 34 -5.64 4.58 5.04
C ALA A 34 -5.68 3.33 5.94
N ASP A 35 -4.64 3.16 6.75
CA ASP A 35 -4.53 2.10 7.75
C ASP A 35 -4.69 2.71 9.16
N LEU A 36 -4.70 1.90 10.22
CA LEU A 36 -4.68 2.36 11.60
C LEU A 36 -3.37 1.95 12.27
N ASP A 37 -2.76 2.87 13.00
CA ASP A 37 -1.64 2.51 13.89
C ASP A 37 -2.15 1.56 14.97
N ALA A 38 -1.64 0.33 15.00
CA ALA A 38 -2.12 -0.75 15.86
C ALA A 38 -1.94 -0.48 17.37
N SER A 39 -1.11 0.50 17.75
CA SER A 39 -0.83 0.84 19.14
C SER A 39 -1.63 2.03 19.65
N THR A 40 -1.92 3.00 18.78
CA THR A 40 -2.56 4.28 19.12
C THR A 40 -3.97 4.40 18.56
N ASN A 41 -4.39 3.51 17.65
CA ASN A 41 -5.63 3.57 16.89
C ASN A 41 -5.82 4.87 16.08
N GLN A 42 -4.72 5.56 15.73
CA GLN A 42 -4.77 6.74 14.88
C GLN A 42 -4.77 6.35 13.40
N VAL A 43 -5.47 7.15 12.59
CA VAL A 43 -5.47 6.99 11.12
C VAL A 43 -4.08 7.29 10.57
N VAL A 44 -3.53 6.32 9.84
CA VAL A 44 -2.33 6.49 9.03
C VAL A 44 -2.70 6.45 7.55
N THR A 45 -1.96 7.20 6.76
CA THR A 45 -2.23 7.35 5.33
C THR A 45 -1.14 6.66 4.53
N LEU A 46 -1.51 5.85 3.55
CA LEU A 46 -0.58 5.20 2.63
C LEU A 46 -0.65 5.86 1.26
N LEU A 47 0.52 5.97 0.62
CA LEU A 47 0.60 6.31 -0.79
C LEU A 47 0.50 5.02 -1.60
N SER A 48 -0.67 4.76 -2.18
CA SER A 48 -0.87 3.63 -3.08
C SER A 48 -0.36 3.93 -4.49
N ILE A 49 0.30 2.94 -5.10
CA ILE A 49 0.93 3.04 -6.42
C ILE A 49 0.45 1.87 -7.28
N GLY A 50 -0.37 2.17 -8.30
CA GLY A 50 -0.87 1.20 -9.25
C GLY A 50 -2.38 1.24 -9.44
N GLY A 51 -3.01 0.07 -9.35
CA GLY A 51 -4.44 -0.15 -9.58
C GLY A 51 -4.76 -0.75 -10.95
N GLY A 52 -5.94 -1.35 -11.09
CA GLY A 52 -6.35 -2.16 -12.25
C GLY A 52 -6.43 -1.45 -13.61
N SER A 53 -6.20 -0.14 -13.68
CA SER A 53 -6.07 0.61 -14.95
C SER A 53 -4.60 0.91 -15.32
N SER A 54 -3.64 0.42 -14.53
CA SER A 54 -2.22 0.70 -14.74
C SER A 54 -1.58 -0.17 -15.82
N ASN A 55 -0.47 0.31 -16.37
CA ASN A 55 0.31 -0.45 -17.33
C ASN A 55 1.14 -1.54 -16.65
N VAL A 56 0.69 -2.79 -16.75
CA VAL A 56 1.36 -3.96 -16.18
C VAL A 56 2.77 -4.20 -16.75
N THR A 57 3.08 -3.70 -17.95
CA THR A 57 4.42 -3.83 -18.55
C THR A 57 5.43 -2.92 -17.86
N ASP A 58 5.01 -1.74 -17.40
CA ASP A 58 5.90 -0.81 -16.68
C ASP A 58 6.28 -1.39 -15.32
N PHE A 59 5.32 -2.00 -14.60
CA PHE A 59 5.60 -2.71 -13.36
C PHE A 59 6.56 -3.88 -13.55
N ALA A 60 6.42 -4.65 -14.63
CA ALA A 60 7.35 -5.72 -14.95
C ALA A 60 8.77 -5.18 -15.23
N ALA A 61 8.90 -4.03 -15.89
CA ALA A 61 10.19 -3.38 -16.13
C ALA A 61 10.81 -2.85 -14.83
N ILE A 62 10.02 -2.20 -13.98
CA ILE A 62 10.43 -1.73 -12.65
C ILE A 62 10.93 -2.91 -11.81
N ALA A 63 10.16 -3.99 -11.74
CA ALA A 63 10.48 -5.13 -10.89
C ALA A 63 11.69 -5.94 -11.37
N SER A 64 11.94 -6.04 -12.69
CA SER A 64 13.00 -6.88 -13.25
C SER A 64 14.39 -6.23 -13.23
N GLN A 65 14.49 -4.90 -13.40
CA GLN A 65 15.77 -4.20 -13.55
C GLN A 65 16.26 -3.58 -12.23
N SER A 66 17.52 -3.83 -11.86
CA SER A 66 18.06 -3.36 -10.58
C SER A 66 18.10 -1.84 -10.45
N SER A 67 18.44 -1.13 -11.53
CA SER A 67 18.44 0.33 -11.60
C SER A 67 17.03 0.92 -11.47
N PHE A 68 16.04 0.27 -12.09
CA PHE A 68 14.66 0.74 -12.06
C PHE A 68 14.02 0.48 -10.70
N ARG A 69 14.23 -0.70 -10.10
CA ARG A 69 13.83 -0.97 -8.70
C ARG A 69 14.37 0.10 -7.77
N LYS A 70 15.67 0.42 -7.85
CA LYS A 70 16.29 1.43 -6.99
C LYS A 70 15.63 2.79 -7.19
N SER A 71 15.49 3.23 -8.43
CA SER A 71 14.89 4.55 -8.73
C SER A 71 13.43 4.63 -8.26
N PHE A 72 12.65 3.57 -8.47
CA PHE A 72 11.27 3.47 -8.01
C PHE A 72 11.17 3.50 -6.48
N ILE A 73 11.97 2.71 -5.77
CA ILE A 73 11.99 2.67 -4.31
C ILE A 73 12.41 4.02 -3.71
N ASP A 74 13.50 4.61 -4.21
CA ASP A 74 14.01 5.87 -3.67
C ASP A 74 12.98 7.00 -3.89
N SER A 75 12.37 7.06 -5.08
CA SER A 75 11.39 8.09 -5.41
C SER A 75 10.06 7.92 -4.69
N SER A 76 9.57 6.68 -4.49
CA SER A 76 8.32 6.43 -3.78
C SER A 76 8.44 6.80 -2.30
N ILE A 77 9.56 6.44 -1.64
CA ILE A 77 9.84 6.84 -0.26
C ILE A 77 9.92 8.38 -0.14
N ALA A 78 10.67 9.03 -1.02
CA ALA A 78 10.78 10.50 -1.01
C ALA A 78 9.41 11.17 -1.23
N LEU A 79 8.58 10.63 -2.13
CA LEU A 79 7.26 11.15 -2.41
C LEU A 79 6.30 10.96 -1.22
N ALA A 80 6.31 9.79 -0.59
CA ALA A 80 5.52 9.54 0.61
C ALA A 80 5.88 10.52 1.74
N ARG A 81 7.18 10.68 2.03
CA ARG A 81 7.67 11.60 3.06
C ARG A 81 7.32 13.05 2.78
N SER A 82 7.58 13.52 1.55
CA SER A 82 7.30 14.92 1.17
C SER A 82 5.81 15.28 1.21
N ASN A 83 4.92 14.29 1.11
CA ASN A 83 3.47 14.49 1.17
C ASN A 83 2.86 14.06 2.51
N GLY A 84 3.66 13.69 3.51
CA GLY A 84 3.17 13.33 4.85
C GLY A 84 2.44 11.98 4.90
N PHE A 85 2.67 11.09 3.95
CA PHE A 85 2.22 9.71 4.04
C PHE A 85 3.09 8.94 5.04
N HIS A 86 2.44 8.01 5.74
CA HIS A 86 3.05 7.19 6.77
C HIS A 86 3.72 5.95 6.18
N ASP A 87 3.14 5.40 5.10
CA ASP A 87 3.65 4.20 4.44
C ASP A 87 3.32 4.18 2.93
N LEU A 88 3.69 3.09 2.27
CA LEU A 88 3.53 2.84 0.84
C LEU A 88 2.69 1.58 0.60
N ASP A 89 1.84 1.63 -0.42
CA ASP A 89 1.03 0.50 -0.87
C ASP A 89 1.32 0.24 -2.36
N LEU A 90 1.50 -1.04 -2.73
CA LEU A 90 1.81 -1.45 -4.11
C LEU A 90 0.65 -2.27 -4.67
N ASP A 91 -0.01 -1.71 -5.66
CA ASP A 91 -1.18 -2.31 -6.30
C ASP A 91 -0.87 -2.72 -7.75
N TRP A 92 0.05 -3.68 -7.91
CA TRP A 92 0.36 -4.26 -9.22
C TRP A 92 -0.63 -5.39 -9.53
N GLU A 93 -1.60 -5.11 -10.41
CA GLU A 93 -2.66 -6.04 -10.80
C GLU A 93 -2.54 -6.49 -12.28
N TYR A 94 -1.89 -7.61 -12.59
CA TYR A 94 -1.13 -8.50 -11.71
C TYR A 94 0.09 -9.06 -12.44
N PRO A 95 1.14 -9.47 -11.72
CA PRO A 95 2.17 -10.33 -12.29
C PRO A 95 1.57 -11.68 -12.72
N ASP A 96 1.70 -12.02 -14.00
CA ASP A 96 1.05 -13.18 -14.64
C ASP A 96 2.03 -14.33 -14.98
N THR A 97 3.28 -14.25 -14.52
CA THR A 97 4.30 -15.30 -14.67
C THR A 97 5.13 -15.49 -13.41
N ASP A 98 5.71 -16.68 -13.24
CA ASP A 98 6.61 -17.00 -12.11
C ASP A 98 7.83 -16.06 -12.06
N GLU A 99 8.33 -15.64 -13.22
CA GLU A 99 9.44 -14.68 -13.32
C GLU A 99 9.03 -13.29 -12.81
N LYS A 100 7.82 -12.83 -13.15
CA LYS A 100 7.28 -11.56 -12.65
C LYS A 100 7.01 -11.62 -11.15
N MET A 101 6.49 -12.74 -10.65
CA MET A 101 6.31 -12.98 -9.21
C MET A 101 7.64 -12.99 -8.45
N THR A 102 8.67 -13.63 -9.01
CA THR A 102 10.03 -13.62 -8.43
C THR A 102 10.61 -12.20 -8.39
N SER A 103 10.41 -11.44 -9.47
CA SER A 103 10.83 -10.05 -9.57
C SER A 103 10.08 -9.14 -8.57
N LEU A 104 8.78 -9.37 -8.38
CA LEU A 104 7.97 -8.71 -7.34
C LEU A 104 8.54 -9.00 -5.95
N GLY A 105 8.84 -10.26 -5.62
CA GLY A 105 9.45 -10.61 -4.33
C GLY A 105 10.78 -9.90 -4.08
N LEU A 106 11.62 -9.79 -5.11
CA LEU A 106 12.88 -9.05 -5.02
C LEU A 106 12.67 -7.53 -4.87
N LEU A 107 11.67 -6.96 -5.54
CA LEU A 107 11.27 -5.57 -5.36
C LEU A 107 10.86 -5.30 -3.91
N LEU A 108 9.92 -6.10 -3.36
CA LEU A 108 9.41 -5.94 -2.00
C LEU A 108 10.52 -6.07 -0.94
N HIS A 109 11.40 -7.06 -1.08
CA HIS A 109 12.53 -7.23 -0.15
C HIS A 109 13.48 -6.01 -0.13
N LYS A 110 13.79 -5.47 -1.32
CA LYS A 110 14.62 -4.26 -1.42
C LYS A 110 13.92 -3.02 -0.89
N TRP A 111 12.62 -2.91 -1.14
CA TRP A 111 11.80 -1.79 -0.67
C TRP A 111 11.74 -1.76 0.86
N GLN A 112 11.47 -2.92 1.48
CA GLN A 112 11.50 -3.09 2.94
C GLN A 112 12.86 -2.66 3.52
N THR A 113 13.96 -3.11 2.91
CA THR A 113 15.31 -2.77 3.38
C THR A 113 15.57 -1.27 3.31
N ALA A 114 15.14 -0.60 2.23
CA ALA A 114 15.31 0.84 2.05
C ALA A 114 14.43 1.65 3.03
N ALA A 115 13.16 1.27 3.20
CA ALA A 115 12.26 1.92 4.14
C ALA A 115 12.76 1.81 5.59
N ALA A 116 13.27 0.63 5.98
CA ALA A 116 13.87 0.44 7.31
C ALA A 116 15.15 1.27 7.52
N ALA A 117 15.97 1.42 6.47
CA ALA A 117 17.17 2.26 6.54
C ALA A 117 16.83 3.75 6.65
N GLU A 118 15.77 4.21 5.97
CA GLU A 118 15.29 5.59 6.07
C GLU A 118 14.64 5.89 7.43
N GLY A 119 13.85 4.97 7.98
CA GLY A 119 13.24 5.15 9.31
C GLY A 119 14.25 5.17 10.47
N ALA A 120 15.50 4.76 10.23
CA ALA A 120 16.58 4.81 11.21
C ALA A 120 17.44 6.08 11.14
N SER A 121 17.23 6.94 10.13
CA SER A 121 17.93 8.22 9.94
C SER A 121 17.20 9.42 10.54
#